data_AF-F4QM20-F1
#
_entry.id   AF-F4QM20-F1
#
_cell.length_a   1.000
_cell.length_b   1.000
_cell.length_c   1.000
_cell.angle_alpha   90.00
_cell.angle_beta   90.00
_cell.angle_gamma   90.00
#
_symmetry.space_group_name_H-M   'P 1'
#
loop_
_entity.id
_entity.type
_entity.pdbx_description
1 polymer ?
#
loop_
_entity_poly.entity_id
_entity_poly.type
_entity_poly.pdbx_seq_one_letter_code
_entity_poly.pdbx_strand_id
1 'polypeptide(L)'
;MILEKIAGSDVVVTQMQPEHGVEALTVAGLEAHGFKASFLPTVTFPGFHPDLSYIFRPEGVLSAVHCDFHSRIAVAGFLLGLTAQQTLPLYNAVVFDELDYFAVFPAARVALEQGLAEAGFQPEGLVDGWLKDVGPFMYMANHPHVRVLATLCHQLYVRLGIIDATTPVPVIKKDHLGESFTWPVYPAMAKRFGITGSNDFQRPAWLAKGLWDSRKIPLGTYLKDIFAFYATVPREHLETEAMIQARDRLAALLG
;
A
#
# COMPACT_ATOMS: atom_id res chain seq x y z
N MET A 1 -11.73 -26.77 11.87
CA MET A 1 -10.47 -26.51 11.13
C MET A 1 -10.77 -25.73 9.84
N ILE A 2 -9.86 -24.95 9.26
CA ILE A 2 -10.18 -24.15 8.05
C ILE A 2 -10.53 -25.02 6.83
N LEU A 3 -9.90 -26.19 6.69
CA LEU A 3 -10.17 -27.16 5.62
C LEU A 3 -11.61 -27.70 5.65
N GLU A 4 -12.16 -27.92 6.84
CA GLU A 4 -13.56 -28.34 7.00
C GLU A 4 -14.55 -27.28 6.50
N LYS A 5 -14.19 -25.99 6.61
CA LYS A 5 -15.05 -24.88 6.16
C LYS A 5 -15.12 -24.75 4.64
N ILE A 6 -14.13 -25.29 3.92
CA ILE A 6 -14.02 -25.21 2.45
C ILE A 6 -14.31 -26.56 1.77
N ALA A 7 -14.65 -27.60 2.53
CA ALA A 7 -14.86 -28.97 2.04
C ALA A 7 -15.90 -29.08 0.91
N GLY A 8 -16.88 -28.16 0.85
CA GLY A 8 -17.91 -28.13 -0.19
C GLY A 8 -17.64 -27.15 -1.34
N SER A 9 -16.44 -26.59 -1.45
CA SER A 9 -16.10 -25.62 -2.51
C SER A 9 -15.68 -26.32 -3.80
N ASP A 10 -16.25 -25.92 -4.95
CA ASP A 10 -15.84 -26.41 -6.28
C ASP A 10 -14.46 -25.90 -6.70
N VAL A 11 -14.10 -24.70 -6.23
CA VAL A 11 -12.81 -24.05 -6.45
C VAL A 11 -12.41 -23.33 -5.17
N VAL A 12 -11.13 -23.42 -4.83
CA VAL A 12 -10.52 -22.68 -3.72
C VAL A 12 -9.50 -21.70 -4.29
N VAL A 13 -9.69 -20.41 -4.05
CA VAL A 13 -8.71 -19.39 -4.41
C VAL A 13 -7.91 -19.02 -3.17
N THR A 14 -6.58 -19.01 -3.30
CA THR A 14 -5.67 -18.69 -2.20
C THR A 14 -4.67 -17.62 -2.63
N GLN A 15 -4.25 -16.79 -1.67
CA GLN A 15 -3.10 -15.89 -1.81
C GLN A 15 -1.91 -16.38 -0.98
N MET A 16 -2.01 -17.58 -0.40
CA MET A 16 -0.95 -18.14 0.44
C MET A 16 0.23 -18.56 -0.44
N GLN A 17 1.39 -18.02 -0.11
CA GLN A 17 2.65 -18.39 -0.71
C GLN A 17 3.42 -19.31 0.25
N PRO A 18 4.30 -20.18 -0.24
CA PRO A 18 5.08 -21.10 0.60
C PRO A 18 5.84 -20.41 1.74
N GLU A 19 6.38 -19.22 1.49
CA GLU A 19 7.13 -18.41 2.44
C GLU A 19 6.29 -17.84 3.60
N HIS A 20 4.97 -17.85 3.51
CA HIS A 20 4.07 -17.34 4.55
C HIS A 20 3.73 -18.40 5.63
N GLY A 21 4.31 -19.60 5.56
CA GLY A 21 4.37 -20.54 6.69
C GLY A 21 3.11 -21.37 6.97
N VAL A 22 2.07 -21.31 6.12
CA VAL A 22 0.89 -22.19 6.22
C VAL A 22 0.78 -23.05 4.96
N GLU A 23 1.68 -24.03 4.85
CA GLU A 23 1.84 -24.88 3.66
C GLU A 23 0.51 -25.50 3.19
N ALA A 24 -0.32 -25.97 4.14
CA ALA A 24 -1.62 -26.58 3.85
C ALA A 24 -2.62 -25.65 3.12
N LEU A 25 -2.39 -24.34 3.12
CA LEU A 25 -3.23 -23.34 2.43
C LEU A 25 -2.62 -22.80 1.14
N THR A 26 -1.41 -23.23 0.78
CA THR A 26 -0.83 -22.98 -0.55
C THR A 26 -1.60 -23.77 -1.61
N VAL A 27 -1.42 -23.45 -2.89
CA VAL A 27 -2.03 -24.23 -3.98
C VAL A 27 -1.67 -25.71 -3.86
N ALA A 28 -0.38 -26.03 -3.76
CA ALA A 28 0.09 -27.41 -3.64
C ALA A 28 -0.45 -28.10 -2.37
N GLY A 29 -0.50 -27.38 -1.25
CA GLY A 29 -1.06 -27.90 0.00
C GLY A 29 -2.56 -28.21 -0.11
N LEU A 30 -3.34 -27.32 -0.73
CA LEU A 30 -4.77 -27.53 -0.95
C LEU A 30 -5.01 -28.68 -1.96
N GLU A 31 -4.22 -28.77 -3.02
CA GLU A 31 -4.28 -29.87 -3.99
C GLU A 31 -3.95 -31.22 -3.33
N ALA A 32 -2.98 -31.27 -2.42
CA ALA A 32 -2.67 -32.46 -1.63
C ALA A 32 -3.83 -32.92 -0.74
N HIS A 33 -4.75 -32.01 -0.39
CA HIS A 33 -5.99 -32.31 0.34
C HIS A 33 -7.19 -32.54 -0.60
N GLY A 34 -6.98 -32.61 -1.91
CA GLY A 34 -8.01 -32.92 -2.91
C GLY A 34 -8.82 -31.72 -3.40
N PHE A 35 -8.42 -30.49 -3.08
CA PHE A 35 -9.10 -29.29 -3.57
C PHE A 35 -8.61 -28.89 -4.97
N LYS A 36 -9.52 -28.36 -5.79
CA LYS A 36 -9.15 -27.60 -6.99
C LYS A 36 -8.74 -26.19 -6.57
N ALA A 37 -7.45 -25.97 -6.42
CA ALA A 37 -6.91 -24.71 -5.91
C ALA A 37 -6.37 -23.81 -7.03
N SER A 38 -6.37 -22.51 -6.80
CA SER A 38 -5.72 -21.54 -7.69
C SER A 38 -5.17 -20.34 -6.95
N PHE A 39 -4.05 -19.83 -7.43
CA PHE A 39 -3.38 -18.70 -6.83
C PHE A 39 -3.91 -17.37 -7.38
N LEU A 40 -4.17 -16.43 -6.49
CA LEU A 40 -4.38 -15.02 -6.80
C LEU A 40 -3.27 -14.21 -6.12
N PRO A 41 -2.36 -13.56 -6.88
CA PRO A 41 -1.27 -12.81 -6.28
C PRO A 41 -1.80 -11.68 -5.40
N THR A 42 -1.06 -11.37 -4.34
CA THR A 42 -1.25 -10.11 -3.62
C THR A 42 -0.72 -8.97 -4.49
N VAL A 43 -1.37 -7.81 -4.40
CA VAL A 43 -0.93 -6.61 -5.15
C VAL A 43 -0.24 -5.67 -4.17
N THR A 44 1.06 -5.50 -4.36
CA THR A 44 1.86 -4.51 -3.65
C THR A 44 2.52 -3.58 -4.66
N PHE A 45 2.37 -2.28 -4.45
CA PHE A 45 2.95 -1.25 -5.32
C PHE A 45 3.26 0.00 -4.46
N PRO A 46 4.51 0.13 -3.97
CA PRO A 46 4.92 1.28 -3.16
C PRO A 46 5.20 2.54 -3.99
N GLY A 47 5.13 2.45 -5.33
CA GLY A 47 5.56 3.51 -6.25
C GLY A 47 4.89 4.87 -6.04
N PHE A 48 3.66 4.89 -5.55
CA PHE A 48 2.94 6.13 -5.23
C PHE A 48 3.28 6.70 -3.86
N HIS A 49 3.76 5.86 -2.93
CA HIS A 49 3.90 6.17 -1.52
C HIS A 49 5.29 5.74 -0.97
N PRO A 50 6.42 6.18 -1.55
CA PRO A 50 7.75 5.78 -1.08
C PRO A 50 8.10 6.32 0.32
N ASP A 51 7.31 7.29 0.81
CA ASP A 51 7.40 7.83 2.15
C ASP A 51 6.72 6.96 3.22
N LEU A 52 5.87 6.02 2.81
CA LEU A 52 5.13 5.14 3.69
C LEU A 52 6.02 3.97 4.12
N SER A 53 6.17 3.77 5.44
CA SER A 53 6.98 2.68 6.00
C SER A 53 6.37 2.12 7.28
N TYR A 54 6.55 0.83 7.50
CA TYR A 54 6.36 0.24 8.82
C TYR A 54 7.52 0.60 9.74
N ILE A 55 7.27 0.58 11.04
CA ILE A 55 8.29 0.52 12.09
C ILE A 55 8.06 -0.77 12.86
N PHE A 56 8.99 -1.72 12.74
CA PHE A 56 8.94 -2.99 13.45
C PHE A 56 9.74 -2.90 14.74
N ARG A 57 9.16 -3.42 15.82
CA ARG A 57 9.78 -3.55 17.16
C ARG A 57 9.72 -5.02 17.59
N PRO A 58 10.48 -5.44 18.62
CA PRO A 58 10.41 -6.79 19.15
C PRO A 58 8.98 -7.23 19.54
N GLU A 59 8.15 -6.30 20.00
CA GLU A 59 6.76 -6.53 20.41
C GLU A 59 5.76 -6.49 19.24
N GLY A 60 6.24 -6.19 18.02
CA GLY A 60 5.44 -6.09 16.81
C GLY A 60 5.50 -4.71 16.15
N VAL A 61 4.50 -4.44 15.30
CA VAL A 61 4.44 -3.17 14.56
C VAL A 61 4.14 -2.01 15.53
N LEU A 62 4.78 -0.87 15.32
CA LEU A 62 4.41 0.39 15.97
C LEU A 62 3.18 0.96 15.25
N SER A 63 2.01 0.84 15.85
CA SER A 63 0.79 1.44 15.31
C SER A 63 0.72 2.93 15.69
N ALA A 64 0.54 3.79 14.70
CA ALA A 64 0.38 5.23 14.88
C ALA A 64 -1.09 5.64 15.06
N VAL A 65 -1.33 6.94 15.21
CA VAL A 65 -2.66 7.55 15.47
C VAL A 65 -3.72 7.15 14.43
N HIS A 66 -3.32 6.95 13.17
CA HIS A 66 -4.27 6.73 12.07
C HIS A 66 -4.17 5.34 11.41
N CYS A 67 -2.99 4.72 11.42
CA CYS A 67 -2.72 3.42 10.83
C CYS A 67 -1.36 2.88 11.32
N ASP A 68 -0.97 1.70 10.85
CA ASP A 68 0.30 1.06 11.18
C ASP A 68 1.52 1.63 10.43
N PHE A 69 1.28 2.62 9.55
CA PHE A 69 2.32 3.22 8.73
C PHE A 69 2.77 4.59 9.22
N HIS A 70 4.03 4.88 8.94
CA HIS A 70 4.74 6.08 9.30
C HIS A 70 5.30 6.77 8.06
N SER A 71 5.31 8.10 8.07
CA SER A 71 6.01 8.90 7.08
C SER A 71 7.49 8.95 7.46
N ARG A 72 8.37 8.51 6.54
CA ARG A 72 9.82 8.57 6.76
C ARG A 72 10.29 10.02 6.94
N ILE A 73 9.75 10.96 6.17
CA ILE A 73 10.03 12.40 6.34
C ILE A 73 9.56 12.90 7.71
N ALA A 74 8.39 12.50 8.18
CA ALA A 74 7.88 12.92 9.49
C ALA A 74 8.77 12.40 10.63
N VAL A 75 9.12 11.11 10.61
CA VAL A 75 10.00 10.50 11.62
C VAL A 75 11.37 11.16 11.59
N ALA A 76 11.96 11.33 10.40
CA ALA A 76 13.26 11.97 10.24
C ALA A 76 13.25 13.42 10.76
N GLY A 77 12.24 14.23 10.41
CA GLY A 77 12.08 15.59 10.91
C GLY A 77 11.97 15.63 12.45
N PHE A 78 11.19 14.73 13.04
CA PHE A 78 11.10 14.60 14.50
C PHE A 78 12.44 14.21 15.13
N LEU A 79 13.16 13.24 14.56
CA LEU A 79 14.46 12.80 15.05
C LEU A 79 15.54 13.89 14.95
N LEU A 80 15.41 14.83 14.01
CA LEU A 80 16.25 16.03 13.89
C LEU A 80 15.85 17.16 14.86
N GLY A 81 14.82 16.96 15.67
CA GLY A 81 14.34 17.98 16.61
C GLY A 81 13.55 19.12 15.93
N LEU A 82 13.10 18.92 14.69
CA LEU A 82 12.23 19.88 14.02
C LEU A 82 10.83 19.82 14.64
N THR A 83 10.08 20.91 14.47
CA THR A 83 8.64 20.93 14.73
C THR A 83 7.86 20.40 13.52
N ALA A 84 6.58 20.04 13.72
CA ALA A 84 5.67 19.68 12.63
C ALA A 84 5.61 20.77 11.54
N GLN A 85 5.65 22.05 11.95
CA GLN A 85 5.59 23.18 11.02
C GLN A 85 6.90 23.38 10.24
N GLN A 86 8.05 23.12 10.86
CA GLN A 86 9.35 23.11 10.15
C GLN A 86 9.50 21.90 9.23
N THR A 87 8.82 20.79 9.53
CA THR A 87 8.85 19.56 8.72
C THR A 87 7.93 19.64 7.51
N LEU A 88 6.81 20.34 7.60
CA LEU A 88 5.85 20.52 6.49
C LEU A 88 6.48 20.92 5.14
N PRO A 89 7.38 21.93 5.06
CA PRO A 89 8.01 22.30 3.79
C PRO A 89 8.93 21.21 3.21
N LEU A 90 9.31 20.18 3.97
CA LEU A 90 10.16 19.09 3.49
C LEU A 90 9.43 18.15 2.52
N TYR A 91 8.10 18.23 2.38
CA TYR A 91 7.34 17.44 1.41
C TYR A 91 7.37 18.08 0.03
N ASN A 92 8.55 18.10 -0.58
CA ASN A 92 8.80 18.77 -1.86
C ASN A 92 9.74 17.96 -2.76
N ALA A 93 9.87 18.39 -4.02
CA ALA A 93 10.64 17.67 -5.03
C ALA A 93 12.12 17.50 -4.69
N VAL A 94 12.77 18.46 -4.03
CA VAL A 94 14.19 18.38 -3.67
C VAL A 94 14.42 17.26 -2.66
N VAL A 95 13.60 17.23 -1.61
CA VAL A 95 13.67 16.17 -0.59
C VAL A 95 13.30 14.81 -1.19
N PHE A 96 12.31 14.76 -2.08
CA PHE A 96 11.93 13.50 -2.72
C PHE A 96 13.04 12.96 -3.62
N ASP A 97 13.79 13.83 -4.30
CA ASP A 97 14.98 13.44 -5.07
C ASP A 97 16.09 12.92 -4.16
N GLU A 98 16.39 13.67 -3.09
CA GLU A 98 17.39 13.29 -2.08
C GLU A 98 17.07 11.94 -1.41
N LEU A 99 15.80 11.61 -1.22
CA LEU A 99 15.37 10.33 -0.63
C LEU A 99 15.12 9.21 -1.66
N ASP A 100 15.50 9.41 -2.92
CA ASP A 100 15.32 8.47 -4.04
C ASP A 100 13.84 8.10 -4.32
N TYR A 101 12.87 8.93 -3.89
CA TYR A 101 11.45 8.61 -4.00
C TYR A 101 10.98 8.48 -5.46
N PHE A 102 11.53 9.27 -6.37
CA PHE A 102 11.17 9.20 -7.78
C PHE A 102 11.58 7.90 -8.47
N ALA A 103 12.59 7.20 -7.95
CA ALA A 103 13.04 5.92 -8.50
C ALA A 103 12.13 4.74 -8.10
N VAL A 104 11.33 4.90 -7.03
CA VAL A 104 10.50 3.82 -6.50
C VAL A 104 9.35 3.45 -7.44
N PHE A 105 8.75 4.42 -8.12
CA PHE A 105 7.64 4.15 -9.07
C PHE A 105 8.03 3.23 -10.23
N PRO A 106 9.06 3.54 -11.04
CA PRO A 106 9.44 2.66 -12.15
C PRO A 106 9.89 1.27 -11.66
N ALA A 107 10.60 1.19 -10.54
CA ALA A 107 10.99 -0.09 -9.95
C ALA A 107 9.78 -0.92 -9.50
N ALA A 108 8.82 -0.29 -8.80
CA ALA A 108 7.58 -0.94 -8.37
C ALA A 108 6.72 -1.43 -9.54
N ARG A 109 6.72 -0.69 -10.66
CA ARG A 109 6.03 -1.10 -11.89
C ARG A 109 6.62 -2.38 -12.47
N VAL A 110 7.94 -2.41 -12.64
CA VAL A 110 8.64 -3.61 -13.14
C VAL A 110 8.37 -4.81 -12.23
N ALA A 111 8.50 -4.63 -10.91
CA ALA A 111 8.25 -5.70 -9.95
C ALA A 111 6.81 -6.23 -9.99
N LEU A 112 5.82 -5.32 -10.10
CA LEU A 112 4.42 -5.73 -10.20
C LEU A 112 4.13 -6.49 -11.51
N GLU A 113 4.60 -5.99 -12.64
CA GLU A 113 4.40 -6.64 -13.94
C GLU A 113 5.07 -8.02 -13.98
N GLN A 114 6.29 -8.14 -13.45
CA GLN A 114 6.99 -9.42 -13.31
C GLN A 114 6.26 -10.39 -12.40
N GLY A 115 5.86 -9.97 -11.19
CA GLY A 115 5.16 -10.83 -10.24
C GLY A 115 3.81 -11.31 -10.77
N LEU A 116 3.09 -10.47 -11.54
CA LEU A 116 1.87 -10.87 -12.22
C LEU A 116 2.14 -11.93 -13.31
N ALA A 117 3.16 -11.74 -14.15
CA ALA A 117 3.55 -12.72 -15.17
C ALA A 117 3.96 -14.06 -14.54
N GLU A 118 4.75 -14.05 -13.47
CA GLU A 118 5.17 -15.23 -12.72
C GLU A 118 3.97 -15.97 -12.12
N ALA A 119 2.93 -15.24 -11.68
CA ALA A 119 1.66 -15.82 -11.23
C ALA A 119 0.73 -16.24 -12.39
N GLY A 120 1.20 -16.17 -13.65
CA GLY A 120 0.48 -16.57 -14.86
C GLY A 120 -0.58 -15.58 -15.36
N PHE A 121 -0.58 -14.34 -14.86
CA PHE A 121 -1.44 -13.27 -15.34
C PHE A 121 -0.84 -12.59 -16.58
N GLN A 122 -1.65 -11.82 -17.30
CA GLN A 122 -1.22 -11.04 -18.46
C GLN A 122 -1.04 -9.58 -18.02
N PRO A 123 0.20 -9.14 -17.69
CA PRO A 123 0.45 -7.81 -17.12
C PRO A 123 0.42 -6.68 -18.15
N GLU A 124 0.53 -6.99 -19.45
CA GLU A 124 0.74 -6.01 -20.51
C GLU A 124 -0.37 -4.95 -20.52
N GLY A 125 0.02 -3.70 -20.29
CA GLY A 125 -0.90 -2.55 -20.30
C GLY A 125 -1.84 -2.45 -19.09
N LEU A 126 -1.77 -3.36 -18.10
CA LEU A 126 -2.65 -3.31 -16.92
C LEU A 126 -2.41 -2.04 -16.10
N VAL A 127 -1.14 -1.72 -15.81
CA VAL A 127 -0.78 -0.53 -15.01
C VAL A 127 -1.25 0.75 -15.68
N ASP A 128 -1.03 0.89 -16.99
CA ASP A 128 -1.48 2.06 -17.75
C ASP A 128 -3.02 2.12 -17.82
N GLY A 129 -3.67 0.97 -17.98
CA GLY A 129 -5.13 0.85 -17.94
C GLY A 129 -5.72 1.28 -16.60
N TRP A 130 -5.14 0.84 -15.49
CA TRP A 130 -5.59 1.24 -14.16
C TRP A 130 -5.35 2.73 -13.89
N LEU A 131 -4.18 3.25 -14.25
CA LEU A 131 -3.87 4.68 -14.17
C LEU A 131 -4.89 5.53 -14.94
N LYS A 132 -5.25 5.08 -16.14
CA LYS A 132 -6.25 5.75 -16.98
C LYS A 132 -7.66 5.66 -16.39
N ASP A 133 -8.07 4.48 -15.92
CA ASP A 133 -9.44 4.22 -15.46
C ASP A 133 -9.73 4.89 -14.11
N VAL A 134 -8.79 4.85 -13.17
CA VAL A 134 -9.01 5.25 -11.76
C VAL A 134 -7.96 6.18 -11.18
N GLY A 135 -6.93 6.57 -11.94
CA GLY A 135 -5.82 7.36 -11.43
C GLY A 135 -4.87 6.52 -10.57
N PRO A 136 -4.29 7.08 -9.48
CA PRO A 136 -3.51 6.30 -8.53
C PRO A 136 -4.31 5.09 -8.02
N PHE A 137 -3.95 3.89 -8.48
CA PHE A 137 -4.73 2.66 -8.27
C PHE A 137 -4.41 1.96 -6.95
N MET A 138 -3.68 2.61 -6.06
CA MET A 138 -3.36 2.13 -4.72
C MET A 138 -3.68 3.22 -3.71
N TYR A 139 -4.31 2.84 -2.59
CA TYR A 139 -4.58 3.74 -1.47
C TYR A 139 -3.45 3.75 -0.44
N MET A 140 -2.74 2.63 -0.33
CA MET A 140 -1.50 2.42 0.42
C MET A 140 -0.67 1.39 -0.37
N ALA A 141 0.56 1.09 0.04
CA ALA A 141 1.43 0.19 -0.71
C ALA A 141 0.82 -1.20 -0.99
N ASN A 142 -0.11 -1.67 -0.15
CA ASN A 142 -0.76 -2.98 -0.24
C ASN A 142 -2.30 -2.90 -0.33
N HIS A 143 -2.87 -1.70 -0.54
CA HIS A 143 -4.32 -1.49 -0.63
C HIS A 143 -4.70 -1.08 -2.04
N PRO A 144 -4.82 -2.02 -3.00
CA PRO A 144 -5.24 -1.71 -4.35
C PRO A 144 -6.68 -1.20 -4.40
N HIS A 145 -6.95 -0.33 -5.37
CA HIS A 145 -8.30 0.03 -5.78
C HIS A 145 -9.06 -1.22 -6.21
N VAL A 146 -10.36 -1.32 -5.92
CA VAL A 146 -11.19 -2.50 -6.21
C VAL A 146 -11.20 -2.86 -7.71
N ARG A 147 -10.97 -1.87 -8.58
CA ARG A 147 -10.79 -2.06 -10.03
C ARG A 147 -9.62 -2.98 -10.37
N VAL A 148 -8.50 -2.88 -9.65
CA VAL A 148 -7.33 -3.74 -9.81
C VAL A 148 -7.70 -5.18 -9.46
N LEU A 149 -8.34 -5.37 -8.30
CA LEU A 149 -8.81 -6.68 -7.86
C LEU A 149 -9.81 -7.29 -8.84
N ALA A 150 -10.78 -6.51 -9.31
CA ALA A 150 -11.76 -6.95 -10.30
C ALA A 150 -11.09 -7.40 -11.62
N THR A 151 -10.03 -6.69 -12.05
CA THR A 151 -9.27 -7.04 -13.26
C THR A 151 -8.55 -8.38 -13.09
N LEU A 152 -7.89 -8.61 -11.95
CA LEU A 152 -7.18 -9.87 -11.69
C LEU A 152 -8.15 -11.03 -11.48
N CYS A 153 -9.23 -10.85 -10.71
CA CYS A 153 -10.26 -11.87 -10.54
C CYS A 153 -10.91 -12.26 -11.87
N HIS A 154 -11.11 -11.30 -12.78
CA HIS A 154 -11.62 -11.58 -14.12
C HIS A 154 -10.66 -12.47 -14.91
N GLN A 155 -9.36 -12.13 -14.98
CA GLN A 155 -8.37 -12.98 -15.66
C GLN A 155 -8.31 -14.39 -15.05
N LEU A 156 -8.39 -14.50 -13.72
CA LEU A 156 -8.42 -15.79 -13.04
C LEU A 156 -9.68 -16.60 -13.41
N TYR A 157 -10.86 -15.97 -13.44
CA TYR A 157 -12.11 -16.66 -13.75
C TYR A 157 -12.17 -17.12 -15.21
N VAL A 158 -11.61 -16.34 -16.14
CA VAL A 158 -11.43 -16.76 -17.54
C VAL A 158 -10.51 -17.98 -17.61
N ARG A 159 -9.36 -17.93 -16.91
CA ARG A 159 -8.39 -19.04 -16.86
C ARG A 159 -9.00 -20.33 -16.29
N LEU A 160 -9.93 -20.20 -15.34
CA LEU A 160 -10.64 -21.32 -14.74
C LEU A 160 -11.80 -21.85 -15.57
N GLY A 161 -12.15 -21.20 -16.68
CA GLY A 161 -13.30 -21.55 -17.51
C GLY A 161 -14.64 -21.25 -16.83
N ILE A 162 -14.66 -20.37 -15.83
CA ILE A 162 -15.89 -19.97 -15.11
C ILE A 162 -16.68 -18.94 -15.93
N ILE A 163 -15.97 -18.08 -16.66
CA ILE A 163 -16.55 -17.07 -17.54
C ILE A 163 -15.80 -17.03 -18.88
N ASP A 164 -16.48 -16.56 -19.92
CA ASP A 164 -15.84 -16.33 -21.22
C ASP A 164 -14.91 -15.11 -21.20
N ALA A 165 -13.84 -15.15 -22.01
CA ALA A 165 -12.91 -14.04 -22.16
C ALA A 165 -13.58 -12.73 -22.65
N THR A 166 -14.73 -12.83 -23.32
CA THR A 166 -15.53 -11.68 -23.79
C THR A 166 -16.39 -11.05 -22.70
N THR A 167 -16.50 -11.69 -21.52
CA THR A 167 -17.23 -11.14 -20.38
C THR A 167 -16.57 -9.83 -19.96
N PRO A 168 -17.28 -8.72 -19.77
CA PRO A 168 -16.67 -7.48 -19.29
C PRO A 168 -16.23 -7.62 -17.84
N VAL A 169 -15.14 -6.96 -17.46
CA VAL A 169 -14.72 -6.85 -16.06
C VAL A 169 -15.83 -6.13 -15.27
N PRO A 170 -16.32 -6.70 -14.15
CA PRO A 170 -17.45 -6.14 -13.42
C PRO A 170 -17.12 -4.78 -12.79
N VAL A 171 -18.14 -3.92 -12.72
CA VAL A 171 -18.08 -2.68 -11.93
C VAL A 171 -18.49 -3.00 -10.50
N ILE A 172 -17.54 -2.91 -9.57
CA ILE A 172 -17.77 -3.18 -8.16
C ILE A 172 -18.23 -1.90 -7.45
N LYS A 173 -19.38 -1.95 -6.78
CA LYS A 173 -19.99 -0.78 -6.13
C LYS A 173 -19.28 -0.34 -4.84
N LYS A 174 -18.66 -1.29 -4.13
CA LYS A 174 -18.07 -1.05 -2.82
C LYS A 174 -16.57 -1.34 -2.85
N ASP A 175 -15.78 -0.33 -2.50
CA ASP A 175 -14.34 -0.45 -2.34
C ASP A 175 -13.97 -0.50 -0.85
N HIS A 176 -13.83 -1.71 -0.32
CA HIS A 176 -13.52 -1.91 1.10
C HIS A 176 -12.13 -1.41 1.48
N LEU A 177 -11.14 -1.51 0.57
CA LEU A 177 -9.79 -1.04 0.84
C LEU A 177 -9.71 0.49 0.73
N GLY A 178 -10.50 1.09 -0.17
CA GLY A 178 -10.68 2.54 -0.27
C GLY A 178 -11.44 3.16 0.90
N GLU A 179 -12.19 2.36 1.67
CA GLU A 179 -12.80 2.77 2.95
C GLU A 179 -11.80 2.78 4.12
N SER A 180 -10.58 2.26 3.93
CA SER A 180 -9.52 2.24 4.96
C SER A 180 -8.76 3.57 5.05
N PHE A 181 -7.62 3.61 5.72
CA PHE A 181 -6.74 4.77 5.65
C PHE A 181 -6.16 4.90 4.23
N THR A 182 -6.08 6.13 3.71
CA THR A 182 -5.52 6.41 2.38
C THR A 182 -4.37 7.39 2.50
N TRP A 183 -3.23 6.99 1.93
CA TRP A 183 -2.05 7.82 1.79
C TRP A 183 -2.15 8.69 0.53
N PRO A 184 -1.76 9.97 0.58
CA PRO A 184 -1.77 10.81 -0.61
C PRO A 184 -0.60 10.50 -1.55
N VAL A 185 -0.82 10.70 -2.85
CA VAL A 185 0.30 10.90 -3.78
C VAL A 185 0.68 12.37 -3.76
N TYR A 186 1.85 12.70 -3.19
CA TYR A 186 2.27 14.10 -3.02
C TYR A 186 2.35 14.84 -4.37
N PRO A 187 2.03 16.15 -4.44
CA PRO A 187 1.97 16.89 -5.70
C PRO A 187 3.24 16.83 -6.54
N ALA A 188 4.42 16.87 -5.92
CA ALA A 188 5.68 16.77 -6.66
C ALA A 188 5.91 15.38 -7.28
N MET A 189 5.49 14.31 -6.60
CA MET A 189 5.48 12.94 -7.14
C MET A 189 4.48 12.83 -8.28
N ALA A 190 3.24 13.26 -8.03
CA ALA A 190 2.15 13.16 -8.98
C ALA A 190 2.42 13.91 -10.29
N LYS A 191 3.03 15.11 -10.21
CA LYS A 191 3.49 15.87 -11.37
C LYS A 191 4.46 15.07 -12.24
N ARG A 192 5.40 14.34 -11.63
CA ARG A 192 6.39 13.53 -12.37
C ARG A 192 5.77 12.30 -13.04
N PHE A 193 4.71 11.75 -12.43
CA PHE A 193 4.01 10.58 -12.95
C PHE A 193 2.84 10.91 -13.90
N GLY A 194 2.53 12.20 -14.09
CA GLY A 194 1.42 12.63 -14.94
C GLY A 194 0.04 12.31 -14.37
N ILE A 195 -0.09 12.29 -13.04
CA ILE A 195 -1.34 11.97 -12.33
C ILE A 195 -1.74 13.11 -11.38
N THR A 196 -2.97 13.06 -10.88
CA THR A 196 -3.46 14.00 -9.88
C THR A 196 -2.87 13.68 -8.50
N GLY A 197 -2.26 14.67 -7.87
CA GLY A 197 -1.71 14.56 -6.52
C GLY A 197 -2.53 15.32 -5.47
N SER A 198 -2.22 15.06 -4.20
CA SER A 198 -2.78 15.76 -3.04
C SER A 198 -1.79 15.73 -1.88
N ASN A 199 -1.97 16.62 -0.90
CA ASN A 199 -1.33 16.53 0.41
C ASN A 199 -2.31 16.05 1.49
N ASP A 200 -3.48 15.57 1.09
CA ASP A 200 -4.54 15.19 2.01
C ASP A 200 -4.60 13.67 2.18
N PHE A 201 -4.36 13.21 3.40
CA PHE A 201 -4.65 11.85 3.79
C PHE A 201 -6.16 11.66 3.95
N GLN A 202 -6.60 10.40 3.98
CA GLN A 202 -7.98 10.07 4.36
C GLN A 202 -7.98 9.09 5.51
N ARG A 203 -8.67 9.43 6.60
CA ARG A 203 -8.92 8.49 7.71
C ARG A 203 -9.92 7.40 7.27
N PRO A 204 -9.95 6.25 7.97
CA PRO A 204 -10.93 5.21 7.70
C PRO A 204 -12.36 5.75 7.74
N ALA A 205 -13.21 5.28 6.83
CA ALA A 205 -14.59 5.73 6.69
C ALA A 205 -15.42 5.49 7.96
N TRP A 206 -15.16 4.38 8.66
CA TRP A 206 -15.83 4.08 9.94
C TRP A 206 -15.50 5.11 11.02
N LEU A 207 -14.25 5.59 11.07
CA LEU A 207 -13.82 6.59 12.04
C LEU A 207 -14.42 7.96 11.73
N ALA A 208 -14.37 8.39 10.46
CA ALA A 208 -15.00 9.63 10.01
C ALA A 208 -16.50 9.65 10.33
N LYS A 209 -17.20 8.54 10.08
CA LYS A 209 -18.61 8.38 10.41
C LYS A 209 -18.86 8.48 11.92
N GLY A 210 -18.05 7.81 12.74
CA GLY A 210 -18.17 7.86 14.21
C GLY A 210 -17.94 9.25 14.79
N LEU A 211 -17.04 10.03 14.18
CA LEU A 211 -16.72 11.40 14.59
C LEU A 211 -17.65 12.46 13.96
N TRP A 212 -18.53 12.08 13.03
CA TRP A 212 -19.34 13.02 12.24
C TRP A 212 -18.48 14.07 11.53
N ASP A 213 -17.33 13.67 11.02
CA ASP A 213 -16.30 14.55 10.46
C ASP A 213 -15.91 14.10 9.04
N SER A 214 -15.19 14.96 8.32
CA SER A 214 -14.60 14.65 7.02
C SER A 214 -13.60 13.51 7.12
N ARG A 215 -13.44 12.73 6.04
CA ARG A 215 -12.32 11.79 5.94
C ARG A 215 -10.97 12.49 5.80
N LYS A 216 -10.95 13.69 5.21
CA LYS A 216 -9.75 14.43 4.84
C LYS A 216 -8.93 14.82 6.07
N ILE A 217 -7.63 14.54 6.05
CA ILE A 217 -6.63 15.02 7.00
C ILE A 217 -5.56 15.76 6.19
N PRO A 218 -5.49 17.11 6.26
CA PRO A 218 -4.40 17.85 5.63
C PRO A 218 -3.04 17.43 6.18
N LEU A 219 -2.00 17.40 5.35
CA LEU A 219 -0.63 17.04 5.77
C LEU A 219 -0.16 17.78 7.03
N GLY A 220 -0.46 19.07 7.17
CA GLY A 220 -0.11 19.83 8.37
C GLY A 220 -0.78 19.30 9.64
N THR A 221 -2.05 18.87 9.55
CA THR A 221 -2.76 18.22 10.66
C THR A 221 -2.19 16.85 10.97
N TYR A 222 -1.94 16.03 9.93
CA TYR A 222 -1.28 14.74 10.09
C TYR A 222 0.07 14.87 10.80
N LEU A 223 0.91 15.84 10.40
CA LEU A 223 2.21 16.09 11.01
C LEU A 223 2.08 16.51 12.48
N LYS A 224 1.10 17.34 12.82
CA LYS A 224 0.85 17.73 14.21
C LYS A 224 0.50 16.52 15.07
N ASP A 225 -0.43 15.70 14.60
CA ASP A 225 -0.93 14.53 15.33
C ASP A 225 0.16 13.47 15.51
N ILE A 226 0.92 13.20 14.44
CA ILE A 226 1.98 12.19 14.47
C ILE A 226 3.20 12.63 15.29
N PHE A 227 3.56 13.92 15.30
CA PHE A 227 4.64 14.44 16.15
C PHE A 227 4.28 14.35 17.64
N ALA A 228 3.02 14.63 17.98
CA ALA A 228 2.53 14.46 19.35
C ALA A 228 2.62 13.00 19.79
N PHE A 229 2.31 12.06 18.89
CA PHE A 229 2.50 10.62 19.14
C PHE A 229 3.97 10.24 19.29
N TYR A 230 4.86 10.70 18.41
CA TYR A 230 6.30 10.42 18.50
C TYR A 230 6.93 10.91 19.81
N ALA A 231 6.43 12.01 20.37
CA ALA A 231 6.85 12.49 21.69
C ALA A 231 6.52 11.51 22.84
N THR A 232 5.62 10.55 22.64
CA THR A 232 5.29 9.50 23.63
C THR A 232 6.05 8.19 23.41
N VAL A 233 6.78 8.08 22.30
CA VAL A 233 7.51 6.86 21.91
C VAL A 233 8.98 7.03 22.26
N PRO A 234 9.64 6.05 22.92
CA PRO A 234 11.09 6.06 23.12
C PRO A 234 11.82 6.26 21.79
N ARG A 235 12.81 7.15 21.77
CA ARG A 235 13.47 7.59 20.54
C ARG A 235 14.06 6.40 19.76
N GLU A 236 14.68 5.47 20.47
CA GLU A 236 15.30 4.25 19.93
C GLU A 236 14.29 3.37 19.16
N HIS A 237 12.99 3.45 19.46
CA HIS A 237 11.96 2.72 18.74
C HIS A 237 11.60 3.34 17.39
N LEU A 238 11.98 4.60 17.15
CA LEU A 238 11.78 5.29 15.87
C LEU A 238 13.00 5.17 14.95
N GLU A 239 14.16 4.82 15.50
CA GLU A 239 15.46 4.77 14.82
C GLU A 239 15.69 3.42 14.10
N THR A 240 14.76 3.02 13.23
CA THR A 240 15.00 1.91 12.30
C THR A 240 15.96 2.32 11.18
N GLU A 241 16.58 1.35 10.49
CA GLU A 241 17.53 1.62 9.40
C GLU A 241 16.97 2.60 8.35
N ALA A 242 15.74 2.36 7.88
CA ALA A 242 15.10 3.21 6.87
C ALA A 242 14.83 4.65 7.37
N MET A 243 14.62 4.83 8.67
CA MET A 243 14.36 6.12 9.32
C MET A 243 15.66 6.87 9.59
N ILE A 244 16.70 6.17 10.05
CA ILE A 244 18.05 6.72 10.21
C ILE A 244 18.59 7.19 8.86
N GLN A 245 18.46 6.38 7.80
CA GLN A 245 18.89 6.77 6.46
C GLN A 245 18.18 8.04 5.98
N ALA A 246 16.86 8.15 6.19
CA ALA A 246 16.11 9.34 5.83
C ALA A 246 16.55 10.56 6.66
N ARG A 247 16.74 10.37 7.98
CA ARG A 247 17.24 11.41 8.89
C ARG A 247 18.59 11.95 8.46
N ASP A 248 19.55 11.07 8.16
CA ASP A 248 20.92 11.48 7.85
C ASP A 248 20.99 12.22 6.50
N ARG A 249 20.22 11.79 5.50
CA ARG A 249 20.08 12.51 4.23
C ARG A 249 19.41 13.87 4.39
N LEU A 250 18.36 13.96 5.20
CA LEU A 250 17.72 15.24 5.50
C LEU A 250 18.66 16.18 6.30
N ALA A 251 19.45 15.65 7.23
CA ALA A 251 20.45 16.44 7.95
C ALA A 251 21.46 17.05 6.97
N ALA A 252 22.02 16.24 6.08
CA ALA A 252 22.98 16.71 5.08
C ALA A 252 22.39 17.80 4.16
N LEU A 253 21.11 17.72 3.83
CA LEU A 253 20.42 18.72 3.01
C LEU A 253 20.16 20.04 3.77
N LEU A 254 19.98 19.98 5.09
CA LEU A 254 19.64 21.15 5.92
C LEU A 254 20.87 21.93 6.43
N GLY A 255 22.06 21.33 6.38
CA GLY A 255 23.33 21.92 6.83
C GLY A 255 23.62 21.69 8.31
#